data_AF-A0A2A5R0C7-F1
#
_entry.id   AF-A0A2A5R0C7-F1
#
_cell.length_a   1.000
_cell.length_b   1.000
_cell.length_c   1.000
_cell.angle_alpha   90.00
_cell.angle_beta   90.00
_cell.angle_gamma   90.00
#
_symmetry.space_group_name_H-M   'P 1'
#
loop_
_entity.id
_entity.type
_entity.pdbx_description
1 polymer ?
#
loop_
_entity_poly.entity_id
_entity_poly.type
_entity_poly.pdbx_seq_one_letter_code
_entity_poly.pdbx_strand_id
1 'polypeptide(L)'
;MPPLRNTLADLSDERFRTAVLLGLASIPFTVALSWESAPMSFSGEAVVVAGLLAGLHYADRSAEDGDIGLLEAVRYGKRPSVSRRAGVVAGAVGSAPAIGWEIAYTAELAWTLSGWQRAVAAVALPIVVPFLVALFGLGGGVGAAVGDWLVTRVDRTRDRARSRADSDADGDVSGWWRWVAAYLVFAPAVLLSVFAVGPENGAVFVLSALALLVLIPFAVFVAVALFEDAVTLRETGREWNPNYWTYVGVPLAAYVVVYLLATVLESANPSGDGVYGFVVALWVSAAVYLAHRRRYVGT
;
A
#
# COMPACT_ATOMS: atom_id res chain seq x y z
N MET A 1 9.09 8.09 22.96
CA MET A 1 10.54 7.84 22.77
C MET A 1 10.73 6.43 22.22
N PRO A 2 11.43 6.24 21.09
CA PRO A 2 10.82 6.55 19.80
C PRO A 2 10.82 5.33 18.85
N PRO A 3 9.83 5.21 17.96
CA PRO A 3 9.73 4.12 16.98
C PRO A 3 11.00 3.93 16.14
N LEU A 4 11.73 5.01 15.84
CA LEU A 4 13.02 4.99 15.14
C LEU A 4 14.10 4.13 15.81
N ARG A 5 14.14 4.10 17.16
CA ARG A 5 15.14 3.30 17.88
C ARG A 5 14.87 1.80 17.76
N ASN A 6 13.58 1.42 17.64
CA ASN A 6 13.19 0.04 17.40
C ASN A 6 13.54 -0.36 15.95
N THR A 7 13.33 0.52 14.98
CA THR A 7 13.70 0.25 13.58
C THR A 7 15.21 0.06 13.42
N LEU A 8 16.03 0.91 14.07
CA LEU A 8 17.49 0.77 14.03
C LEU A 8 17.98 -0.53 14.70
N ALA A 9 17.36 -0.93 15.82
CA ALA A 9 17.65 -2.21 16.46
C ALA A 9 17.25 -3.39 15.56
N ASP A 10 16.08 -3.30 14.92
CA ASP A 10 15.57 -4.30 13.99
C ASP A 10 16.48 -4.45 12.74
N LEU A 11 17.16 -3.39 12.27
CA LEU A 11 18.15 -3.48 11.17
C LEU A 11 19.37 -4.35 11.51
N SER A 12 19.72 -4.44 12.80
CA SER A 12 20.86 -5.20 13.29
C SER A 12 20.48 -6.58 13.84
N ASP A 13 19.18 -6.91 13.92
CA ASP A 13 18.72 -8.21 14.38
C ASP A 13 18.79 -9.22 13.22
N GLU A 14 19.46 -10.35 13.46
CA GLU A 14 19.59 -11.45 12.48
C GLU A 14 18.22 -11.91 11.95
N ARG A 15 17.16 -11.74 12.75
CA ARG A 15 15.77 -12.04 12.38
C ARG A 15 15.29 -11.27 11.15
N PHE A 16 15.75 -10.04 10.92
CA PHE A 16 15.30 -9.20 9.80
C PHE A 16 16.31 -9.11 8.66
N ARG A 17 17.40 -9.90 8.70
CA ARG A 17 18.44 -9.88 7.68
C ARG A 17 17.91 -10.06 6.26
N THR A 18 16.95 -10.96 6.04
CA THR A 18 16.34 -11.16 4.71
C THR A 18 15.54 -9.94 4.26
N ALA A 19 14.83 -9.27 5.17
CA ALA A 19 14.10 -8.05 4.86
C ALA A 19 15.05 -6.89 4.50
N VAL A 20 16.17 -6.76 5.21
CA VAL A 20 17.23 -5.80 4.88
C VAL A 20 17.80 -6.09 3.49
N LEU A 21 18.11 -7.35 3.18
CA LEU A 21 18.62 -7.76 1.87
C LEU A 21 17.61 -7.47 0.74
N LEU A 22 16.31 -7.70 0.97
CA LEU A 22 15.26 -7.35 0.02
C LEU A 22 15.16 -5.83 -0.20
N GLY A 23 15.24 -5.05 0.88
CA GLY A 23 15.31 -3.60 0.79
C GLY A 23 16.53 -3.14 -0.03
N LEU A 24 17.72 -3.68 0.25
CA LEU A 24 18.93 -3.39 -0.52
C LEU A 24 18.83 -3.83 -1.98
N ALA A 25 18.25 -5.00 -2.25
CA ALA A 25 18.04 -5.50 -3.60
C ALA A 25 17.05 -4.64 -4.41
N SER A 26 16.15 -3.90 -3.75
CA SER A 26 15.23 -2.98 -4.42
C SER A 26 15.93 -1.71 -4.93
N ILE A 27 17.08 -1.33 -4.35
CA ILE A 27 17.76 -0.06 -4.63
C ILE A 27 18.09 0.15 -6.12
N PRO A 28 18.72 -0.81 -6.85
CA PRO A 28 19.03 -0.62 -8.26
C PRO A 28 17.78 -0.41 -9.12
N PHE A 29 16.67 -1.08 -8.78
CA PHE A 29 15.39 -0.93 -9.48
C PHE A 29 14.76 0.43 -9.18
N THR A 30 14.75 0.86 -7.92
CA THR A 30 14.29 2.20 -7.52
C THR A 30 15.06 3.29 -8.27
N VAL A 31 16.38 3.16 -8.36
CA VAL A 31 17.23 4.10 -9.10
C VAL A 31 16.93 4.07 -10.59
N ALA A 32 16.84 2.89 -11.20
CA ALA A 32 16.53 2.76 -12.63
C ALA A 32 15.16 3.36 -12.99
N LEU A 33 14.13 3.08 -12.18
CA LEU A 33 12.77 3.60 -12.38
C LEU A 33 12.63 5.10 -12.10
N SER A 34 13.59 5.69 -11.38
CA SER A 34 13.59 7.13 -11.08
C SER A 34 14.55 7.91 -11.97
N TRP A 35 15.34 7.23 -12.81
CA TRP A 35 16.39 7.85 -13.62
C TRP A 35 15.85 8.80 -14.69
N GLU A 36 14.72 8.44 -15.32
CA GLU A 36 14.08 9.27 -16.36
C GLU A 36 13.30 10.46 -15.75
N SER A 37 12.87 10.33 -14.50
CA SER A 37 12.03 11.30 -13.79
C SER A 37 12.83 12.24 -12.88
N ALA A 38 14.13 11.98 -12.72
CA ALA A 38 15.03 12.79 -11.92
C ALA A 38 15.21 14.17 -12.58
N PRO A 39 15.20 15.26 -11.80
CA PRO A 39 15.22 15.33 -10.33
C PRO A 39 13.83 15.47 -9.68
N MET A 40 12.72 15.38 -10.41
CA MET A 40 11.40 15.83 -9.91
C MET A 40 10.53 14.73 -9.27
N SER A 41 10.83 13.44 -9.45
CA SER A 41 10.09 12.37 -8.79
C SER A 41 10.91 11.09 -8.54
N PHE A 42 10.53 10.35 -7.49
CA PHE A 42 11.12 9.06 -7.12
C PHE A 42 10.03 7.98 -7.14
N SER A 43 10.29 6.84 -7.81
CA SER A 43 9.34 5.72 -7.85
C SER A 43 9.46 4.85 -6.59
N GLY A 44 8.35 4.62 -5.89
CA GLY A 44 8.30 3.74 -4.71
C GLY A 44 7.95 2.27 -5.01
N GLU A 45 7.76 1.90 -6.27
CA GLU A 45 7.24 0.59 -6.66
C GLU A 45 8.14 -0.57 -6.19
N ALA A 46 9.44 -0.47 -6.44
CA ALA A 46 10.40 -1.52 -6.07
C ALA A 46 10.44 -1.75 -4.55
N VAL A 47 10.17 -0.69 -3.76
CA VAL A 47 10.11 -0.75 -2.30
C VAL A 47 8.86 -1.50 -1.82
N VAL A 48 7.71 -1.26 -2.47
CA VAL A 48 6.47 -2.00 -2.19
C VAL A 48 6.62 -3.47 -2.57
N VAL A 49 7.26 -3.77 -3.71
CA VAL A 49 7.54 -5.15 -4.15
C VAL A 49 8.49 -5.86 -3.18
N ALA A 50 9.53 -5.18 -2.69
CA ALA A 50 10.41 -5.73 -1.67
C ALA A 50 9.65 -6.03 -0.36
N GLY A 51 8.74 -5.14 0.03
CA GLY A 51 7.81 -5.37 1.13
C GLY A 51 6.93 -6.62 0.92
N LEU A 52 6.35 -6.77 -0.28
CA LEU A 52 5.57 -7.94 -0.66
C LEU A 52 6.36 -9.24 -0.52
N LEU A 53 7.57 -9.28 -1.09
CA LEU A 53 8.46 -10.44 -1.00
C LEU A 53 8.85 -10.74 0.45
N ALA A 54 9.06 -9.72 1.28
CA ALA A 54 9.30 -9.89 2.70
C ALA A 54 8.06 -10.49 3.39
N GLY A 55 6.86 -10.00 3.09
CA GLY A 55 5.61 -10.59 3.59
C GLY A 55 5.49 -12.07 3.26
N LEU A 56 5.69 -12.43 1.99
CA LEU A 56 5.65 -13.82 1.52
C LEU A 56 6.67 -14.71 2.26
N HIS A 57 7.90 -14.24 2.44
CA HIS A 57 8.96 -15.02 3.10
C HIS A 57 8.73 -15.20 4.60
N TYR A 58 8.14 -14.22 5.27
CA TYR A 58 7.94 -14.23 6.72
C TYR A 58 6.54 -14.71 7.15
N ALA A 59 5.63 -14.97 6.21
CA ALA A 59 4.30 -15.50 6.49
C ALA A 59 4.36 -16.87 7.19
N ASP A 60 5.16 -17.81 6.68
CA ASP A 60 5.32 -19.15 7.27
C ASP A 60 5.88 -19.10 8.70
N ARG A 61 6.81 -18.18 8.96
CA ARG A 61 7.40 -17.97 10.29
C ARG A 61 6.48 -17.24 11.27
N SER A 62 5.42 -16.60 10.77
CA SER A 62 4.40 -15.96 11.60
C SER A 62 3.35 -16.96 12.10
N ALA A 63 3.26 -18.14 11.46
CA ALA A 63 2.31 -19.19 11.80
C ALA A 63 2.83 -20.18 12.87
N GLU A 64 4.15 -20.26 13.07
CA GLU A 64 4.77 -21.19 14.04
C GLU A 64 4.59 -20.75 15.51
N ASP A 65 4.23 -19.48 15.75
CA ASP A 65 3.93 -18.93 17.09
C ASP A 65 2.45 -18.52 17.12
N GLY A 66 1.59 -19.53 17.31
CA GLY A 66 0.17 -19.52 16.99
C GLY A 66 -0.73 -18.54 17.76
N ASP A 67 -1.91 -18.38 17.17
CA ASP A 67 -3.12 -17.73 17.67
C ASP A 67 -3.03 -16.23 17.91
N ILE A 68 -3.61 -15.46 16.99
CA ILE A 68 -4.64 -14.42 17.27
C ILE A 68 -5.00 -13.76 15.93
N GLY A 69 -6.24 -13.95 15.50
CA GLY A 69 -6.80 -13.37 14.29
C GLY A 69 -6.81 -11.83 14.35
N LEU A 70 -6.81 -11.21 13.18
CA LEU A 70 -6.75 -9.75 12.99
C LEU A 70 -7.83 -8.96 13.78
N LEU A 71 -8.96 -9.59 14.11
CA LEU A 71 -10.02 -9.03 14.97
C LEU A 71 -9.67 -9.00 16.46
N GLU A 72 -8.80 -9.89 16.90
CA GLU A 72 -8.43 -10.09 18.30
C GLU A 72 -7.13 -9.33 18.62
N ALA A 73 -6.32 -8.97 17.61
CA ALA A 73 -5.27 -7.96 17.70
C ALA A 73 -5.80 -6.54 17.99
N VAL A 74 -6.99 -6.18 17.47
CA VAL A 74 -7.67 -4.91 17.79
C VAL A 74 -8.31 -4.95 19.18
N ARG A 75 -8.74 -6.13 19.65
CA ARG A 75 -9.43 -6.31 20.94
C ARG A 75 -8.47 -6.48 22.14
N TYR A 76 -7.25 -6.97 21.94
CA TYR A 76 -6.30 -7.30 23.02
C TYR A 76 -4.90 -6.67 22.93
N GLY A 77 -4.62 -5.78 21.99
CA GLY A 77 -3.40 -4.94 22.04
C GLY A 77 -2.07 -5.71 22.04
N LYS A 78 -1.97 -6.83 21.30
CA LYS A 78 -0.70 -7.56 21.08
C LYS A 78 -0.15 -7.35 19.67
N ARG A 79 1.18 -7.28 19.64
CA ARG A 79 2.13 -6.69 18.68
C ARG A 79 1.91 -6.98 17.17
N PRO A 80 2.37 -6.09 16.27
CA PRO A 80 2.32 -6.29 14.82
C PRO A 80 3.07 -7.57 14.41
N SER A 81 2.47 -8.36 13.51
CA SER A 81 3.06 -9.58 12.94
C SER A 81 4.48 -9.34 12.41
N VAL A 82 5.35 -10.33 12.60
CA VAL A 82 6.78 -10.26 12.20
C VAL A 82 6.90 -9.92 10.71
N SER A 83 5.97 -10.41 9.88
CA SER A 83 5.84 -10.05 8.46
C SER A 83 5.68 -8.56 8.21
N ARG A 84 4.80 -7.85 8.95
CA ARG A 84 4.59 -6.40 8.80
C ARG A 84 5.83 -5.60 9.18
N ARG A 85 6.52 -6.00 10.26
CA ARG A 85 7.79 -5.36 10.66
C ARG A 85 8.87 -5.57 9.62
N ALA A 86 9.00 -6.79 9.09
CA ALA A 86 9.91 -7.10 8.00
C ALA A 86 9.62 -6.23 6.77
N GLY A 87 8.35 -6.06 6.39
CA GLY A 87 7.95 -5.14 5.32
C GLY A 87 8.37 -3.70 5.57
N VAL A 88 8.14 -3.18 6.78
CA VAL A 88 8.55 -1.80 7.16
C VAL A 88 10.07 -1.64 7.09
N VAL A 89 10.83 -2.64 7.56
CA VAL A 89 12.29 -2.64 7.49
C VAL A 89 12.77 -2.65 6.04
N ALA A 90 12.24 -3.56 5.21
CA ALA A 90 12.55 -3.59 3.77
C ALA A 90 12.22 -2.24 3.10
N GLY A 91 11.08 -1.66 3.48
CA GLY A 91 10.62 -0.35 3.04
C GLY A 91 11.60 0.78 3.37
N ALA A 92 11.98 0.88 4.64
CA ALA A 92 12.91 1.88 5.13
C ALA A 92 14.31 1.72 4.51
N VAL A 93 14.82 0.49 4.37
CA VAL A 93 16.13 0.24 3.75
C VAL A 93 16.11 0.57 2.26
N GLY A 94 15.06 0.14 1.54
CA GLY A 94 14.90 0.42 0.12
C GLY A 94 14.76 1.90 -0.22
N SER A 95 14.38 2.73 0.75
CA SER A 95 14.27 4.18 0.59
C SER A 95 15.60 4.95 0.63
N ALA A 96 16.71 4.29 0.97
CA ALA A 96 18.01 4.95 1.11
C ALA A 96 18.43 5.81 -0.10
N PRO A 97 18.21 5.40 -1.37
CA PRO A 97 18.54 6.23 -2.53
C PRO A 97 17.68 7.49 -2.62
N ALA A 98 16.37 7.37 -2.36
CA ALA A 98 15.45 8.50 -2.36
C ALA A 98 15.85 9.54 -1.30
N ILE A 99 16.15 9.07 -0.09
CA ILE A 99 16.61 9.93 1.01
C ILE A 99 17.95 10.58 0.67
N GLY A 100 18.91 9.81 0.16
CA GLY A 100 20.22 10.34 -0.23
C GLY A 100 20.11 11.41 -1.31
N TRP A 101 19.23 11.20 -2.29
CA TRP A 101 18.96 12.16 -3.35
C TRP A 101 18.32 13.44 -2.81
N GLU A 102 17.28 13.32 -1.97
CA GLU A 102 16.61 14.46 -1.35
C GLU A 102 17.55 15.28 -0.46
N ILE A 103 18.46 14.62 0.25
CA ILE A 103 19.52 15.31 1.02
C ILE A 103 20.45 16.08 0.09
N ALA A 104 20.91 15.46 -1.00
CA ALA A 104 21.80 16.11 -1.97
C ALA A 104 21.12 17.32 -2.63
N TYR A 105 19.88 17.14 -3.10
CA TYR A 105 19.08 18.20 -3.72
C TYR A 105 18.82 19.36 -2.75
N THR A 106 18.39 19.07 -1.51
CA THR A 106 18.14 20.10 -0.51
C THR A 106 19.42 20.83 -0.12
N ALA A 107 20.56 20.14 -0.06
CA ALA A 107 21.85 20.76 0.18
C ALA A 107 22.21 21.71 -0.97
N GLU A 108 22.13 21.27 -2.22
CA GLU A 108 22.39 22.11 -3.39
C GLU A 108 21.49 23.35 -3.42
N LEU A 109 20.20 23.17 -3.14
CA LEU A 109 19.24 24.26 -3.00
C LEU A 109 19.62 25.22 -1.86
N ALA A 110 20.01 24.72 -0.69
CA ALA A 110 20.44 25.55 0.42
C ALA A 110 21.70 26.37 0.09
N TRP A 111 22.61 25.82 -0.73
CA TRP A 111 23.81 26.53 -1.20
C TRP A 111 23.47 27.69 -2.14
N THR A 112 22.48 27.51 -3.01
CA THR A 112 22.04 28.52 -3.98
C THR A 112 21.14 29.61 -3.37
N LEU A 113 20.38 29.28 -2.33
CA LEU A 113 19.51 30.22 -1.62
C LEU A 113 20.30 31.18 -0.70
N SER A 114 19.74 32.36 -0.47
CA SER A 114 20.31 33.37 0.44
C SER A 114 19.36 33.75 1.58
N GLY A 115 19.92 34.21 2.70
CA GLY A 115 19.15 34.69 3.86
C GLY A 115 18.22 33.63 4.47
N TRP A 116 16.96 34.01 4.72
CA TRP A 116 15.98 33.19 5.42
C TRP A 116 15.57 31.92 4.65
N GLN A 117 15.65 31.93 3.32
CA GLN A 117 15.29 30.77 2.50
C GLN A 117 16.25 29.59 2.72
N ARG A 118 17.54 29.87 2.90
CA ARG A 118 18.55 28.87 3.28
C ARG A 118 18.24 28.28 4.66
N ALA A 119 17.82 29.12 5.62
CA ALA A 119 17.44 28.65 6.95
C ALA A 119 16.20 27.74 6.89
N VAL A 120 15.20 28.08 6.07
CA VAL A 120 14.01 27.23 5.86
C VAL A 120 14.40 25.88 5.24
N ALA A 121 15.23 25.86 4.20
CA ALA A 121 15.70 24.62 3.58
C ALA A 121 16.45 23.73 4.59
N ALA A 122 17.34 24.32 5.40
CA ALA A 122 18.07 23.60 6.44
C ALA A 122 17.17 23.02 7.54
N VAL A 123 16.08 23.73 7.89
CA VAL A 123 15.10 23.26 8.90
C VAL A 123 14.14 22.23 8.32
N ALA A 124 13.83 22.28 7.01
CA ALA A 124 12.97 21.33 6.36
C ALA A 124 13.60 19.93 6.28
N LEU A 125 14.92 19.84 6.06
CA LEU A 125 15.64 18.57 5.92
C LEU A 125 15.39 17.56 7.06
N PRO A 126 15.55 17.89 8.36
CA PRO A 126 15.28 16.96 9.45
C PRO A 126 13.79 16.58 9.60
N ILE A 127 12.88 17.22 8.88
CA ILE A 127 11.45 16.89 8.83
C ILE A 127 11.15 15.98 7.64
N VAL A 128 11.69 16.31 6.46
CA VAL A 128 11.46 15.58 5.21
C VAL A 128 12.06 14.18 5.27
N VAL A 129 13.28 14.04 5.78
CA VAL A 129 13.96 12.73 5.88
C VAL A 129 13.15 11.69 6.67
N PRO A 130 12.74 11.93 7.94
CA PRO A 130 11.95 10.95 8.68
C PRO A 130 10.56 10.74 8.07
N PHE A 131 10.00 11.76 7.43
CA PHE A 131 8.74 11.63 6.71
C PHE A 131 8.85 10.65 5.53
N LEU A 132 9.91 10.75 4.72
CA LEU A 132 10.19 9.81 3.63
C LEU A 132 10.42 8.39 4.16
N VAL A 133 11.26 8.23 5.20
CA VAL A 133 11.48 6.92 5.85
C VAL A 133 10.14 6.31 6.28
N ALA A 134 9.26 7.11 6.90
CA ALA A 134 7.95 6.66 7.34
C ALA A 134 7.06 6.27 6.14
N LEU A 135 7.06 7.08 5.07
CA LEU A 135 6.27 6.82 3.87
C LEU A 135 6.68 5.51 3.18
N PHE A 136 7.97 5.33 2.92
CA PHE A 136 8.48 4.11 2.30
C PHE A 136 8.38 2.89 3.22
N GLY A 137 8.60 3.07 4.51
CA GLY A 137 8.35 2.04 5.52
C GLY A 137 6.89 1.60 5.51
N LEU A 138 5.94 2.54 5.40
CA LEU A 138 4.51 2.23 5.29
C LEU A 138 4.22 1.48 3.99
N GLY A 139 4.78 1.90 2.85
CA GLY A 139 4.66 1.20 1.57
C GLY A 139 5.16 -0.25 1.64
N GLY A 140 6.33 -0.48 2.24
CA GLY A 140 6.86 -1.82 2.47
C GLY A 140 6.00 -2.64 3.44
N GLY A 141 5.45 -2.02 4.48
CA GLY A 141 4.52 -2.66 5.41
C GLY A 141 3.19 -3.08 4.75
N VAL A 142 2.66 -2.25 3.84
CA VAL A 142 1.48 -2.58 3.02
C VAL A 142 1.79 -3.75 2.09
N GLY A 143 2.91 -3.71 1.38
CA GLY A 143 3.37 -4.83 0.56
C GLY A 143 3.43 -6.12 1.37
N ALA A 144 4.05 -6.09 2.55
CA ALA A 144 4.15 -7.28 3.41
C ALA A 144 2.81 -7.78 3.90
N ALA A 145 1.86 -6.89 4.23
CA ALA A 145 0.52 -7.29 4.60
C ALA A 145 -0.21 -8.02 3.45
N VAL A 146 0.00 -7.59 2.20
CA VAL A 146 -0.53 -8.28 1.01
C VAL A 146 0.15 -9.64 0.83
N GLY A 147 1.46 -9.75 1.07
CA GLY A 147 2.19 -11.02 0.95
C GLY A 147 1.74 -12.04 1.99
N ASP A 148 1.66 -11.62 3.25
CA ASP A 148 1.14 -12.42 4.37
C ASP A 148 -0.29 -12.93 4.08
N TRP A 149 -1.12 -12.04 3.54
CA TRP A 149 -2.47 -12.37 3.10
C TRP A 149 -2.50 -13.41 1.96
N LEU A 150 -1.61 -13.31 0.96
CA LEU A 150 -1.54 -14.29 -0.13
C LEU A 150 -1.19 -15.70 0.38
N VAL A 151 -0.22 -15.81 1.29
CA VAL A 151 0.20 -17.11 1.85
C VAL A 151 -0.93 -17.74 2.65
N THR A 152 -1.50 -17.00 3.60
CA THR A 152 -2.62 -17.49 4.42
C THR A 152 -3.82 -17.91 3.57
N ARG A 153 -4.04 -17.26 2.43
CA ARG A 153 -5.10 -17.66 1.50
C ARG A 153 -4.81 -18.98 0.80
N VAL A 154 -3.58 -19.19 0.33
CA VAL A 154 -3.14 -20.46 -0.28
C VAL A 154 -3.31 -21.60 0.73
N ASP A 155 -2.88 -21.39 1.98
CA ASP A 155 -3.00 -22.41 3.04
C ASP A 155 -4.45 -22.74 3.36
N ARG A 156 -5.31 -21.72 3.52
CA ARG A 156 -6.76 -21.94 3.72
C ARG A 156 -7.39 -22.73 2.58
N THR A 157 -6.99 -22.50 1.32
CA THR A 157 -7.51 -23.29 0.20
C THR A 157 -7.03 -24.74 0.25
N ARG A 158 -5.79 -24.97 0.70
CA ARG A 158 -5.21 -26.30 0.88
C ARG A 158 -5.86 -27.07 2.02
N ASP A 159 -6.13 -26.40 3.13
CA ASP A 159 -6.77 -27.01 4.31
C ASP A 159 -8.25 -27.24 4.09
N ARG A 160 -8.98 -26.34 3.42
CA ARG A 160 -10.38 -26.60 3.03
C ARG A 160 -10.52 -27.74 2.03
N ALA A 161 -9.53 -27.96 1.16
CA ALA A 161 -9.50 -29.14 0.30
C ALA A 161 -9.37 -30.44 1.12
N ARG A 162 -8.77 -30.38 2.31
CA ARG A 162 -8.70 -31.50 3.27
C ARG A 162 -9.93 -31.61 4.17
N SER A 163 -10.54 -30.48 4.57
CA SER A 163 -11.65 -30.42 5.53
C SER A 163 -13.05 -30.59 4.93
N ARG A 164 -13.20 -30.75 3.61
CA ARG A 164 -14.49 -31.10 2.96
C ARG A 164 -15.09 -32.46 3.39
N ALA A 165 -14.57 -33.09 4.43
CA ALA A 165 -15.11 -34.29 5.06
C ALA A 165 -16.09 -34.01 6.21
N ASP A 166 -16.17 -32.80 6.75
CA ASP A 166 -17.16 -32.44 7.77
C ASP A 166 -17.70 -31.03 7.53
N SER A 167 -18.98 -30.94 7.20
CA SER A 167 -19.69 -29.71 6.90
C SER A 167 -20.56 -29.28 8.06
N ASP A 168 -20.30 -28.07 8.57
CA ASP A 168 -21.37 -27.11 8.87
C ASP A 168 -20.76 -25.71 8.91
N ALA A 169 -21.25 -24.81 8.06
CA ALA A 169 -20.74 -23.44 7.94
C ALA A 169 -21.87 -22.44 8.16
N ASP A 170 -21.93 -21.95 9.39
CA ASP A 170 -22.89 -20.95 9.84
C ASP A 170 -22.45 -19.54 9.40
N GLY A 171 -23.13 -19.00 8.40
CA GLY A 171 -23.92 -17.77 8.53
C GLY A 171 -23.29 -16.38 8.64
N ASP A 172 -21.98 -16.16 8.80
CA ASP A 172 -21.51 -14.78 9.05
C ASP A 172 -21.26 -13.96 7.76
N VAL A 173 -22.09 -12.93 7.55
CA VAL A 173 -22.00 -12.01 6.41
C VAL A 173 -20.80 -11.09 6.60
N SER A 174 -19.73 -11.39 5.89
CA SER A 174 -18.45 -10.65 5.89
C SER A 174 -18.62 -9.13 6.02
N GLY A 175 -18.05 -8.53 7.07
CA GLY A 175 -18.10 -7.08 7.32
C GLY A 175 -17.23 -6.23 6.37
N TRP A 176 -16.53 -6.87 5.43
CA TRP A 176 -15.55 -6.23 4.54
C TRP A 176 -16.17 -5.22 3.58
N TRP A 177 -17.44 -5.40 3.20
CA TRP A 177 -18.15 -4.48 2.31
C TRP A 177 -18.23 -3.04 2.84
N ARG A 178 -18.17 -2.85 4.18
CA ARG A 178 -18.21 -1.52 4.80
C ARG A 178 -17.01 -0.67 4.40
N TRP A 179 -15.85 -1.30 4.24
CA TRP A 179 -14.63 -0.62 3.79
C TRP A 179 -14.70 -0.23 2.32
N VAL A 180 -15.29 -1.10 1.49
CA VAL A 180 -15.57 -0.81 0.08
C VAL A 180 -16.53 0.38 -0.04
N ALA A 181 -17.56 0.45 0.81
CA ALA A 181 -18.49 1.56 0.86
C ALA A 181 -17.84 2.88 1.33
N ALA A 182 -16.97 2.82 2.34
CA ALA A 182 -16.21 3.99 2.79
C ALA A 182 -15.31 4.54 1.68
N TYR A 183 -14.66 3.68 0.89
CA TYR A 183 -13.86 4.08 -0.27
C TYR A 183 -14.67 4.75 -1.36
N LEU A 184 -15.88 4.26 -1.62
CA LEU A 184 -16.77 4.83 -2.63
C LEU A 184 -17.07 6.33 -2.39
N VAL A 185 -17.10 6.75 -1.12
CA VAL A 185 -17.29 8.15 -0.72
C VAL A 185 -15.97 8.90 -0.63
N PHE A 186 -14.95 8.28 -0.05
CA PHE A 186 -13.67 8.93 0.22
C PHE A 186 -12.88 9.26 -1.05
N ALA A 187 -12.74 8.31 -1.97
CA ALA A 187 -11.95 8.49 -3.19
C ALA A 187 -12.39 9.68 -4.06
N PRO A 188 -13.67 9.85 -4.43
CA PRO A 188 -14.08 10.99 -5.26
C PRO A 188 -13.94 12.32 -4.52
N ALA A 189 -14.12 12.36 -3.20
CA ALA A 189 -13.92 13.58 -2.42
C ALA A 189 -12.45 14.07 -2.49
N VAL A 190 -11.49 13.14 -2.36
CA VAL A 190 -10.06 13.45 -2.48
C VAL A 190 -9.68 13.81 -3.92
N LEU A 191 -10.14 13.07 -4.92
CA LEU A 191 -9.84 13.39 -6.32
C LEU A 191 -10.43 14.75 -6.72
N LEU A 192 -11.65 15.05 -6.29
CA LEU A 192 -12.28 16.35 -6.55
C LEU A 192 -11.52 17.47 -5.84
N SER A 193 -11.04 17.27 -4.61
CA SER A 193 -10.23 18.29 -3.93
C SER A 193 -8.93 18.58 -4.68
N VAL A 194 -8.24 17.53 -5.15
CA VAL A 194 -6.96 17.63 -5.88
C VAL A 194 -7.12 18.30 -7.25
N PHE A 195 -8.17 17.95 -8.01
CA PHE A 195 -8.32 18.42 -9.39
C PHE A 195 -9.17 19.69 -9.51
N ALA A 196 -10.12 19.95 -8.61
CA ALA A 196 -10.99 21.11 -8.69
C ALA A 196 -10.47 22.33 -7.92
N VAL A 197 -9.73 22.11 -6.83
CA VAL A 197 -9.18 23.20 -6.02
C VAL A 197 -7.70 23.34 -6.37
N GLY A 198 -7.43 24.17 -7.37
CA GLY A 198 -6.07 24.40 -7.86
C GLY A 198 -5.06 24.77 -6.75
N PRO A 199 -3.76 24.61 -7.02
CA PRO A 199 -2.69 24.70 -6.01
C PRO A 199 -2.45 26.10 -5.42
N GLU A 200 -3.28 27.08 -5.73
CA GLU A 200 -3.10 28.49 -5.36
C GLU A 200 -3.23 28.73 -3.84
N ASN A 201 -3.93 27.84 -3.12
CA ASN A 201 -4.08 27.91 -1.67
C ASN A 201 -3.17 26.90 -0.97
N GLY A 202 -2.08 27.38 -0.35
CA GLY A 202 -1.09 26.52 0.30
C GLY A 202 -1.66 25.55 1.35
N ALA A 203 -2.70 25.94 2.09
CA ALA A 203 -3.35 25.05 3.06
C ALA A 203 -4.15 23.91 2.37
N VAL A 204 -4.84 24.22 1.26
CA VAL A 204 -5.63 23.23 0.50
C VAL A 204 -4.70 22.26 -0.23
N PHE A 205 -3.58 22.75 -0.73
CA PHE A 205 -2.53 21.91 -1.32
C PHE A 205 -2.02 20.87 -0.32
N VAL A 206 -1.64 21.31 0.89
CA VAL A 206 -1.15 20.39 1.95
C VAL A 206 -2.24 19.38 2.34
N LEU A 207 -3.49 19.82 2.52
CA LEU A 207 -4.60 18.94 2.85
C LEU A 207 -4.84 17.88 1.76
N SER A 208 -4.78 18.29 0.49
CA SER A 208 -4.96 17.40 -0.67
C SER A 208 -3.81 16.39 -0.79
N ALA A 209 -2.57 16.83 -0.56
CA ALA A 209 -1.40 15.95 -0.53
C ALA A 209 -1.52 14.90 0.60
N LEU A 210 -1.92 15.30 1.81
CA LEU A 210 -2.16 14.38 2.92
C LEU A 210 -3.31 13.42 2.61
N ALA A 211 -4.38 13.91 1.97
CA ALA A 211 -5.51 13.08 1.58
C ALA A 211 -5.14 12.02 0.53
N LEU A 212 -4.31 12.38 -0.47
CA LEU A 212 -3.74 11.43 -1.43
C LEU A 212 -2.88 10.37 -0.75
N LEU A 213 -2.04 10.78 0.20
CA LEU A 213 -1.18 9.89 0.97
C LEU A 213 -1.98 8.85 1.78
N VAL A 214 -3.19 9.19 2.23
CA VAL A 214 -4.12 8.24 2.87
C VAL A 214 -4.90 7.43 1.84
N LEU A 215 -5.30 8.04 0.72
CA LEU A 215 -6.12 7.40 -0.31
C LEU A 215 -5.43 6.20 -0.96
N ILE A 216 -4.13 6.31 -1.28
CA ILE A 216 -3.39 5.23 -1.95
C ILE A 216 -3.37 3.94 -1.11
N PRO A 217 -2.89 3.93 0.15
CA PRO A 217 -2.91 2.70 0.96
C PRO A 217 -4.34 2.24 1.25
N PHE A 218 -5.30 3.15 1.37
CA PHE A 218 -6.70 2.79 1.54
C PHE A 218 -7.27 2.10 0.28
N ALA A 219 -6.88 2.52 -0.93
CA ALA A 219 -7.25 1.88 -2.17
C ALA A 219 -6.73 0.43 -2.24
N VAL A 220 -5.46 0.20 -1.89
CA VAL A 220 -4.89 -1.15 -1.82
C VAL A 220 -5.65 -2.02 -0.82
N PHE A 221 -5.94 -1.48 0.37
CA PHE A 221 -6.74 -2.18 1.39
C PHE A 221 -8.14 -2.52 0.89
N VAL A 222 -8.79 -1.63 0.13
CA VAL A 222 -10.13 -1.83 -0.42
C VAL A 222 -10.13 -2.90 -1.50
N ALA A 223 -9.08 -3.00 -2.31
CA ALA A 223 -8.94 -4.11 -3.27
C ALA A 223 -8.91 -5.47 -2.55
N VAL A 224 -8.20 -5.57 -1.41
CA VAL A 224 -8.18 -6.78 -0.57
C VAL A 224 -9.55 -7.03 0.06
N ALA A 225 -10.20 -5.99 0.62
CA ALA A 225 -11.52 -6.10 1.22
C ALA A 225 -12.58 -6.57 0.20
N LEU A 226 -12.52 -6.05 -1.02
CA LEU A 226 -13.41 -6.45 -2.11
C LEU A 226 -13.19 -7.91 -2.47
N PHE A 227 -11.93 -8.33 -2.60
CA PHE A 227 -11.59 -9.72 -2.88
C PHE A 227 -12.14 -10.67 -1.80
N GLU A 228 -11.90 -10.38 -0.53
CA GLU A 228 -12.34 -11.25 0.58
C GLU A 228 -13.86 -11.31 0.67
N ASP A 229 -14.58 -10.20 0.48
CA ASP A 229 -16.05 -10.22 0.46
C ASP A 229 -16.57 -11.06 -0.73
N ALA A 230 -15.99 -10.88 -1.92
CA ALA A 230 -16.41 -11.60 -3.12
C ALA A 230 -16.18 -13.11 -3.02
N VAL A 231 -15.04 -13.51 -2.46
CA VAL A 231 -14.71 -14.92 -2.23
C VAL A 231 -15.62 -15.54 -1.17
N THR A 232 -15.87 -14.81 -0.07
CA THR A 232 -16.80 -15.26 0.99
C THR A 232 -18.21 -15.49 0.43
N LEU A 233 -18.70 -14.58 -0.41
CA LEU A 233 -20.00 -14.71 -1.06
C LEU A 233 -20.07 -15.91 -2.02
N ARG A 234 -18.98 -16.20 -2.73
CA ARG A 234 -18.88 -17.37 -3.58
C ARG A 234 -18.88 -18.67 -2.78
N GLU A 235 -18.18 -18.72 -1.66
CA GLU A 235 -18.08 -19.90 -0.80
C GLU A 235 -19.39 -20.22 -0.07
N THR A 236 -20.18 -19.20 0.29
CA THR A 236 -21.48 -19.36 0.97
C THR A 236 -22.62 -19.78 0.03
N GLY A 237 -22.36 -20.01 -1.26
CA GLY A 237 -23.31 -20.61 -2.19
C GLY A 237 -24.57 -19.77 -2.47
N ARG A 238 -24.53 -18.45 -2.23
CA ARG A 238 -25.65 -17.57 -2.57
C ARG A 238 -25.82 -17.44 -4.09
N GLU A 239 -27.01 -17.02 -4.52
CA GLU A 239 -27.42 -16.92 -5.93
C GLU A 239 -26.47 -16.08 -6.82
N TRP A 240 -25.66 -15.21 -6.23
CA TRP A 240 -24.64 -14.42 -6.92
C TRP A 240 -23.24 -14.97 -6.71
N ASN A 241 -22.59 -15.37 -7.81
CA ASN A 241 -21.21 -15.85 -7.85
C ASN A 241 -20.30 -14.80 -8.49
N PRO A 242 -19.79 -13.81 -7.72
CA PRO A 242 -18.94 -12.76 -8.28
C PRO A 242 -17.62 -13.32 -8.79
N ASN A 243 -17.26 -12.97 -10.03
CA ASN A 243 -15.92 -13.19 -10.54
C ASN A 243 -14.96 -12.18 -9.89
N TYR A 244 -14.38 -12.54 -8.75
CA TYR A 244 -13.47 -11.68 -7.98
C TYR A 244 -12.26 -11.20 -8.80
N TRP A 245 -11.79 -11.98 -9.78
CA TRP A 245 -10.71 -11.58 -10.68
C TRP A 245 -11.08 -10.39 -11.55
N THR A 246 -12.35 -10.26 -11.95
CA THR A 246 -12.79 -9.11 -12.73
C THR A 246 -12.74 -7.84 -11.87
N TYR A 247 -13.21 -7.89 -10.62
CA TYR A 247 -13.29 -6.69 -9.80
C TYR A 247 -11.93 -6.17 -9.31
N VAL A 248 -10.95 -7.06 -9.09
CA VAL A 248 -9.60 -6.69 -8.61
C VAL A 248 -8.60 -6.59 -9.77
N GLY A 249 -8.74 -7.45 -10.78
CA GLY A 249 -7.86 -7.47 -11.94
C GLY A 249 -8.08 -6.28 -12.87
N VAL A 250 -9.31 -5.78 -13.03
CA VAL A 250 -9.58 -4.60 -13.87
C VAL A 250 -8.84 -3.36 -13.37
N PRO A 251 -8.86 -3.00 -12.07
CA PRO A 251 -8.05 -1.89 -11.55
C PRO A 251 -6.54 -2.06 -11.78
N LEU A 252 -6.00 -3.26 -11.59
CA LEU A 252 -4.58 -3.54 -11.85
C LEU A 252 -4.24 -3.44 -13.33
N ALA A 253 -5.11 -3.93 -14.22
CA ALA A 253 -4.94 -3.77 -15.66
C ALA A 253 -5.01 -2.29 -16.06
N ALA A 254 -5.92 -1.51 -15.47
CA ALA A 254 -6.04 -0.09 -15.71
C ALA A 254 -4.76 0.66 -15.30
N TYR A 255 -4.13 0.31 -14.17
CA TYR A 255 -2.81 0.83 -13.79
C TYR A 255 -1.80 0.66 -14.93
N VAL A 256 -1.61 -0.58 -15.40
CA VAL A 256 -0.61 -0.91 -16.41
C VAL A 256 -0.91 -0.21 -17.73
N VAL A 257 -2.17 -0.21 -18.16
CA VAL A 257 -2.57 0.43 -19.42
C VAL A 257 -2.35 1.94 -19.37
N VAL A 258 -2.76 2.61 -18.27
CA VAL A 258 -2.59 4.05 -18.13
C VAL A 258 -1.12 4.42 -18.01
N TYR A 259 -0.34 3.64 -17.25
CA TYR A 259 1.12 3.81 -17.18
C TYR A 259 1.76 3.73 -18.56
N LEU A 260 1.51 2.66 -19.32
CA LEU A 260 2.10 2.45 -20.65
C LEU A 260 1.67 3.56 -21.62
N LEU A 261 0.40 3.97 -21.56
CA LEU A 261 -0.10 5.07 -22.39
C LEU A 261 0.59 6.38 -22.02
N ALA A 262 0.74 6.68 -20.73
CA ALA A 262 1.43 7.87 -20.25
C ALA A 262 2.91 7.87 -20.64
N THR A 263 3.58 6.71 -20.63
CA THR A 263 4.96 6.57 -21.13
C THR A 263 5.05 6.86 -22.63
N VAL A 264 4.14 6.31 -23.44
CA VAL A 264 4.11 6.56 -24.89
C VAL A 264 3.79 8.02 -25.21
N LEU A 265 3.00 8.67 -24.37
CA LEU A 265 2.64 10.09 -24.49
C LEU A 265 3.66 11.03 -23.84
N GLU A 266 4.81 10.52 -23.37
CA GLU A 266 5.87 11.31 -22.73
C GLU A 266 5.37 12.15 -21.54
N SER A 267 4.44 11.59 -20.75
CA SER A 267 3.97 12.23 -19.52
C SER A 267 5.14 12.50 -18.57
N ALA A 268 5.07 13.63 -17.86
CA ALA A 268 6.08 13.99 -16.86
C ALA A 268 6.11 13.02 -15.66
N ASN A 269 5.02 12.28 -15.41
CA ASN A 269 4.95 11.32 -14.31
C ASN A 269 4.03 10.12 -14.64
N PRO A 270 4.48 9.20 -15.51
CA PRO A 270 3.64 8.10 -15.99
C PRO A 270 3.22 7.13 -14.88
N SER A 271 4.05 6.93 -13.85
CA SER A 271 3.69 6.11 -12.68
C SER A 271 2.57 6.75 -11.85
N GLY A 272 2.63 8.08 -11.66
CA GLY A 272 1.55 8.84 -11.04
C GLY A 272 0.23 8.70 -11.79
N ASP A 273 0.26 8.84 -13.12
CA ASP A 273 -0.91 8.64 -13.98
C ASP A 273 -1.49 7.23 -13.84
N GLY A 274 -0.62 6.21 -13.83
CA GLY A 274 -0.99 4.82 -13.55
C GLY A 274 -1.72 4.67 -12.22
N VAL A 275 -1.22 5.27 -11.13
CA VAL A 275 -1.87 5.24 -9.81
C VAL A 275 -3.26 5.87 -9.85
N TYR A 276 -3.43 7.01 -10.54
CA TYR A 276 -4.77 7.60 -10.73
C TYR A 276 -5.69 6.68 -11.52
N GLY A 277 -5.18 6.04 -12.57
CA GLY A 277 -5.90 5.02 -13.34
C GLY A 277 -6.39 3.87 -12.45
N PHE A 278 -5.52 3.35 -11.58
CA PHE A 278 -5.86 2.32 -10.59
C PHE A 278 -6.98 2.78 -9.65
N VAL A 279 -6.83 3.97 -9.03
CA VAL A 279 -7.80 4.51 -8.07
C VAL A 279 -9.18 4.70 -8.71
N VAL A 280 -9.24 5.31 -9.91
CA VAL A 280 -10.50 5.54 -10.62
C VAL A 280 -11.15 4.22 -11.02
N ALA A 281 -10.38 3.29 -11.58
CA ALA A 281 -10.90 1.97 -11.96
C ALA A 281 -11.39 1.17 -10.74
N LEU A 282 -10.66 1.22 -9.61
CA LEU A 282 -11.08 0.60 -8.36
C LEU A 282 -12.37 1.22 -7.83
N TRP A 283 -12.53 2.54 -7.93
CA TRP A 283 -13.75 3.22 -7.53
C TRP A 283 -14.96 2.76 -8.36
N VAL A 284 -14.81 2.65 -9.68
CA VAL A 284 -15.85 2.09 -10.57
C VAL A 284 -16.14 0.63 -10.20
N SER A 285 -15.12 -0.20 -10.05
CA SER A 285 -15.28 -1.60 -9.64
C SER A 285 -16.02 -1.72 -8.30
N ALA A 286 -15.68 -0.90 -7.31
CA ALA A 286 -16.33 -0.85 -6.00
C ALA A 286 -17.81 -0.45 -6.11
N ALA A 287 -18.12 0.56 -6.93
CA ALA A 287 -19.49 1.02 -7.18
C ALA A 287 -20.33 -0.10 -7.80
N VAL A 288 -19.82 -0.72 -8.85
CA VAL A 288 -20.47 -1.84 -9.56
C VAL A 288 -20.64 -3.03 -8.62
N TYR A 289 -19.61 -3.38 -7.86
CA TYR A 289 -19.64 -4.47 -6.90
C TYR A 289 -20.73 -4.28 -5.83
N LEU A 290 -20.78 -3.11 -5.19
CA LEU A 290 -21.79 -2.81 -4.17
C LEU A 290 -23.20 -2.76 -4.74
N ALA A 291 -23.38 -2.26 -5.97
CA ALA A 291 -24.67 -2.27 -6.64
C ALA A 291 -25.17 -3.70 -6.89
N HIS A 292 -24.30 -4.61 -7.35
CA HIS A 292 -24.64 -6.02 -7.52
C HIS A 292 -24.91 -6.69 -6.17
N ARG A 293 -24.02 -6.50 -5.19
CA ARG A 293 -24.18 -7.05 -3.83
C ARG A 293 -25.52 -6.65 -3.22
N ARG A 294 -25.91 -5.37 -3.31
CA ARG A 294 -27.19 -4.88 -2.81
C ARG A 294 -28.39 -5.57 -3.46
N ARG A 295 -28.31 -5.88 -4.76
CA ARG A 295 -29.41 -6.53 -5.51
C ARG A 295 -29.58 -8.00 -5.14
N TYR A 296 -28.48 -8.74 -4.93
CA TYR A 296 -28.53 -10.18 -4.75
C TYR A 296 -28.42 -10.65 -3.29
N VAL A 297 -27.84 -9.84 -2.41
CA VAL A 297 -27.43 -10.27 -1.05
C VAL A 297 -28.09 -9.42 0.04
N GLY A 298 -28.56 -8.21 -0.29
CA GLY A 298 -28.94 -7.20 0.71
C GLY A 298 -27.73 -6.46 1.28
N THR A 299 -27.95 -5.39 2.06
CA THR A 299 -26.89 -4.63 2.74
C THR A 299 -26.48 -5.30 4.03
#